data_AF-A0A0R2BEE4-F1
#
_entry.id   AF-A0A0R2BEE4-F1
#
_cell.length_a   1.000
_cell.length_b   1.000
_cell.length_c   1.000
_cell.angle_alpha   90.00
_cell.angle_beta   90.00
_cell.angle_gamma   90.00
#
_symmetry.space_group_name_H-M   'P 1'
#
loop_
_entity.id
_entity.type
_entity.pdbx_description
1 polymer ?
#
loop_
_entity_poly.entity_id
_entity_poly.type
_entity_poly.pdbx_seq_one_letter_code
_entity_poly.pdbx_strand_id
1 'polypeptide(L)'
;MKGDFMTVFKRWWHQRWFPISIIVLMAFLALVPQLITGSTIVGTDGIFHFNRFYETAKQISNLNFSYFQMNYGFQQSGRVINAVYGPYFAYIAGLLLVICRSWYRFQLVSTFAVYVIGGWGMFRLAQTAGARRNPSLIAALIFVNVGWLPRWGLDQNMSGMGAAILPYVIACGVVMVKRHDRPMQPIKLALLMAVLCQIHVLSTLMAFFILIPFWAVGLYYADSRAKMIRNTAIAVGITLLLSANVWGAMLSLYSHNSLALPHASSLAHNTLKMTWLKDKRRTVSRLLILLFAGQLGLLVVKRKHLSKLNWFISGLGFIVLWTTTSLFPWRLVHRLVPVLSSMLQFPVRLTVLAYPLLLCGLALTFSQPIRPVRLKQLVMIGAVLVTGLLIGTNVRQIARTSEQVQHHRVLRHLGGTLLIKRSPEQLREALSSQHPGILLQLAEKHSGDYLPVKHTSKKGTNSPGNLYEQQILWGHQFYKFTVLSGGRLEVQWRATTQLQYVIPVVTYYDSSLTLNGKTLKRSQYGRTHISAPVVWSHKGINTLILKYQTPIWVSGLL
;
A
#
# COMPACT_ATOMS: atom_id res chain seq x y z
N MET A 1 -21.34 34.27 29.00
CA MET A 1 -20.41 33.67 28.00
C MET A 1 -19.90 32.26 28.33
N LYS A 2 -19.36 31.94 29.52
CA LYS A 2 -18.87 30.57 29.83
C LYS A 2 -19.97 29.49 29.85
N GLY A 3 -21.20 29.83 30.26
CA GLY A 3 -22.35 28.89 30.32
C GLY A 3 -22.88 28.47 28.94
N ASP A 4 -22.95 29.39 27.98
CA ASP A 4 -23.43 29.09 26.63
C ASP A 4 -22.47 28.21 25.85
N PHE A 5 -21.17 28.48 25.93
CA PHE A 5 -20.17 27.66 25.24
C PHE A 5 -20.20 26.20 25.68
N MET A 6 -20.34 25.96 27.00
CA MET A 6 -20.38 24.61 27.56
C MET A 6 -21.66 23.87 27.18
N THR A 7 -22.77 24.59 27.05
CA THR A 7 -24.07 24.05 26.62
C THR A 7 -24.07 23.72 25.12
N VAL A 8 -23.53 24.61 24.28
CA VAL A 8 -23.34 24.39 22.84
C VAL A 8 -22.39 23.22 22.59
N PHE A 9 -21.27 23.15 23.31
CA PHE A 9 -20.32 22.03 23.21
C PHE A 9 -20.97 20.70 23.60
N LYS A 10 -21.74 20.66 24.69
CA LYS A 10 -22.47 19.46 25.12
C LYS A 10 -23.49 19.02 24.07
N ARG A 11 -24.23 19.96 23.48
CA ARG A 11 -25.19 19.68 22.39
C ARG A 11 -24.49 19.14 21.15
N TRP A 12 -23.37 19.74 20.74
CA TRP A 12 -22.56 19.28 19.61
C TRP A 12 -21.93 17.90 19.88
N TRP A 13 -21.43 17.68 21.10
CA TRP A 13 -20.88 16.39 21.54
C TRP A 13 -21.89 15.25 21.37
N HIS A 14 -23.18 15.47 21.56
CA HIS A 14 -24.18 14.41 21.37
C HIS A 14 -24.61 14.17 19.93
N GLN A 15 -24.18 15.01 18.96
CA GLN A 15 -24.53 14.84 17.56
C GLN A 15 -23.87 13.60 16.92
N ARG A 16 -24.56 13.02 15.94
CA ARG A 16 -24.10 11.84 15.19
C ARG A 16 -22.81 12.11 14.40
N TRP A 17 -22.59 13.36 13.98
CA TRP A 17 -21.47 13.78 13.14
C TRP A 17 -20.19 14.11 13.90
N PHE A 18 -20.26 14.31 15.21
CA PHE A 18 -19.10 14.70 16.01
C PHE A 18 -17.89 13.75 15.87
N PRO A 19 -18.03 12.40 15.90
CA PRO A 19 -16.86 11.52 15.78
C PRO A 19 -16.14 11.69 14.44
N ILE A 20 -16.87 11.85 13.34
CA ILE A 20 -16.25 12.06 12.03
C ILE A 20 -15.59 13.45 11.97
N SER A 21 -16.18 14.49 12.57
CA SER A 21 -15.55 15.81 12.67
C SER A 21 -14.22 15.79 13.42
N ILE A 22 -14.13 15.04 14.53
CA ILE A 22 -12.87 14.90 15.27
C ILE A 22 -11.81 14.11 14.49
N ILE A 23 -12.22 13.06 13.75
CA ILE A 23 -11.31 12.31 12.87
C ILE A 23 -10.80 13.19 11.73
N VAL A 24 -11.67 14.02 11.13
CA VAL A 24 -11.32 14.99 10.10
C VAL A 24 -10.35 16.04 10.65
N LEU A 25 -10.62 16.58 11.84
CA LEU A 25 -9.71 17.52 12.50
C LEU A 25 -8.34 16.89 12.77
N MET A 26 -8.30 15.63 13.20
CA MET A 26 -7.05 14.89 13.37
C MET A 26 -6.29 14.70 12.05
N ALA A 27 -7.00 14.40 10.96
CA ALA A 27 -6.40 14.30 9.64
C ALA A 27 -5.78 15.65 9.20
N PHE A 28 -6.47 16.76 9.42
CA PHE A 28 -5.92 18.09 9.16
C PHE A 28 -4.70 18.40 10.04
N LEU A 29 -4.79 18.11 11.35
CA LEU A 29 -3.69 18.33 12.29
C LEU A 29 -2.41 17.62 11.86
N ALA A 30 -2.52 16.39 11.35
CA ALA A 30 -1.38 15.65 10.81
C ALA A 30 -0.74 16.34 9.60
N LEU A 31 -1.52 17.06 8.78
CA LEU A 31 -1.06 17.73 7.56
C LEU A 31 -0.58 19.16 7.79
N VAL A 32 -0.88 19.78 8.94
CA VAL A 32 -0.46 21.15 9.28
C VAL A 32 1.02 21.40 8.98
N PRO A 33 1.97 20.51 9.32
CA PRO A 33 3.37 20.79 9.01
C PRO A 33 3.65 20.93 7.51
N GLN A 34 3.04 20.10 6.66
CA GLN A 34 3.19 20.20 5.20
C GLN A 34 2.48 21.42 4.62
N LEU A 35 1.38 21.86 5.23
CA LEU A 35 0.68 23.09 4.85
C LEU A 35 1.52 24.33 5.16
N ILE A 36 2.25 24.32 6.28
CA ILE A 36 3.14 25.42 6.68
C ILE A 36 4.40 25.45 5.80
N THR A 37 5.05 24.30 5.57
CA THR A 37 6.33 24.24 4.86
C THR A 37 6.20 24.22 3.34
N GLY A 38 5.00 23.96 2.79
CA GLY A 38 4.80 23.73 1.37
C GLY A 38 5.55 22.51 0.81
N SER A 39 5.98 21.58 1.68
CA SER A 39 6.89 20.49 1.29
C SER A 39 6.17 19.24 0.79
N THR A 40 6.64 18.68 -0.31
CA THR A 40 6.29 17.33 -0.78
C THR A 40 7.21 16.30 -0.12
N ILE A 41 6.67 15.48 0.77
CA ILE A 41 7.44 14.40 1.40
C ILE A 41 7.57 13.26 0.39
N VAL A 42 8.79 12.80 0.11
CA VAL A 42 9.01 11.60 -0.70
C VAL A 42 9.66 10.53 0.15
N GLY A 43 8.89 9.47 0.37
CA GLY A 43 9.23 8.29 1.13
C GLY A 43 9.97 7.23 0.33
N THR A 44 10.41 6.15 1.01
CA THR A 44 11.19 5.08 0.38
C THR A 44 10.52 4.44 -0.83
N ASP A 45 9.19 4.39 -0.85
CA ASP A 45 8.40 3.82 -1.97
C ASP A 45 7.77 4.90 -2.86
N GLY A 46 7.95 6.18 -2.52
CA GLY A 46 7.36 7.33 -3.21
C GLY A 46 7.66 7.35 -4.70
N ILE A 47 8.93 7.37 -5.10
CA ILE A 47 9.33 7.44 -6.52
C ILE A 47 8.77 6.25 -7.34
N PHE A 48 8.69 5.06 -6.74
CA PHE A 48 8.13 3.89 -7.43
C PHE A 48 6.63 4.07 -7.71
N HIS A 49 5.85 4.47 -6.70
CA HIS A 49 4.41 4.69 -6.87
C HIS A 49 4.08 5.97 -7.65
N PHE A 50 4.93 6.98 -7.58
CA PHE A 50 4.78 8.20 -8.38
C PHE A 50 4.94 7.89 -9.87
N ASN A 51 5.91 7.06 -10.26
CA ASN A 51 6.00 6.57 -11.64
C ASN A 51 4.72 5.84 -12.09
N ARG A 52 4.14 5.00 -11.21
CA ARG A 52 2.88 4.30 -11.48
C ARG A 52 1.69 5.22 -11.72
N PHE A 53 1.55 6.26 -10.90
CA PHE A 53 0.41 7.18 -11.01
C PHE A 53 0.63 8.26 -12.07
N TYR A 54 1.87 8.64 -12.31
CA TYR A 54 2.23 9.52 -13.43
C TYR A 54 1.94 8.87 -14.77
N GLU A 55 2.22 7.56 -14.90
CA GLU A 55 1.85 6.78 -16.08
C GLU A 55 0.38 6.97 -16.44
N THR A 56 -0.51 6.63 -15.51
CA THR A 56 -1.96 6.68 -15.75
C THR A 56 -2.46 8.10 -15.90
N ALA A 57 -1.88 9.08 -15.17
CA ALA A 57 -2.18 10.50 -15.37
C ALA A 57 -1.89 10.95 -16.80
N LYS A 58 -0.74 10.55 -17.37
CA LYS A 58 -0.38 10.89 -18.76
C LYS A 58 -1.22 10.14 -19.78
N GLN A 59 -1.58 8.88 -19.53
CA GLN A 59 -2.53 8.17 -20.39
C GLN A 59 -3.90 8.86 -20.43
N ILE A 60 -4.42 9.29 -19.27
CA ILE A 60 -5.66 10.07 -19.17
C ILE A 60 -5.54 11.39 -19.92
N SER A 61 -4.49 12.19 -19.65
CA SER A 61 -4.31 13.50 -20.30
C SER A 61 -4.17 13.43 -21.82
N ASN A 62 -3.63 12.34 -22.35
CA ASN A 62 -3.40 12.17 -23.78
C ASN A 62 -4.46 11.27 -24.46
N LEU A 63 -5.46 10.78 -23.72
CA LEU A 63 -6.44 9.79 -24.18
C LEU A 63 -5.80 8.55 -24.86
N ASN A 64 -4.62 8.14 -24.38
CA ASN A 64 -3.83 7.06 -24.95
C ASN A 64 -3.68 5.93 -23.92
N PHE A 65 -4.74 5.14 -23.78
CA PHE A 65 -4.82 4.08 -22.78
C PHE A 65 -3.97 2.87 -23.18
N SER A 66 -3.22 2.37 -22.21
CA SER A 66 -2.39 1.17 -22.30
C SER A 66 -2.40 0.45 -20.96
N TYR A 67 -3.12 -0.66 -20.90
CA TYR A 67 -3.34 -1.39 -19.65
C TYR A 67 -2.07 -2.07 -19.14
N PHE A 68 -1.40 -2.84 -20.00
CA PHE A 68 -0.19 -3.58 -19.64
C PHE A 68 1.04 -2.69 -19.67
N GLN A 69 1.34 -2.11 -20.83
CA GLN A 69 2.60 -1.43 -21.07
C GLN A 69 2.57 0.00 -20.54
N MET A 70 3.57 0.36 -19.74
CA MET A 70 3.75 1.72 -19.22
C MET A 70 4.73 2.49 -20.11
N ASN A 71 4.25 3.58 -20.73
CA ASN A 71 4.95 4.32 -21.79
C ASN A 71 5.43 5.73 -21.36
N TYR A 72 4.98 6.23 -20.22
CA TYR A 72 5.28 7.57 -19.69
C TYR A 72 6.08 7.53 -18.38
N GLY A 73 5.77 6.61 -17.48
CA GLY A 73 6.51 6.36 -16.24
C GLY A 73 7.66 5.37 -16.44
N PHE A 74 8.52 5.23 -15.42
CA PHE A 74 9.68 4.34 -15.41
C PHE A 74 10.56 4.55 -16.65
N GLN A 75 10.86 5.81 -16.97
CA GLN A 75 11.79 6.17 -18.04
C GLN A 75 11.32 5.65 -19.39
N GLN A 76 10.00 5.67 -19.58
CA GLN A 76 9.36 5.21 -20.80
C GLN A 76 9.84 3.80 -21.20
N SER A 77 10.11 2.92 -20.22
CA SER A 77 10.80 1.66 -20.51
C SER A 77 9.87 0.52 -20.93
N GLY A 78 8.56 0.74 -21.06
CA GLY A 78 7.60 -0.30 -21.44
C GLY A 78 7.32 -1.37 -20.36
N ARG A 79 7.62 -1.08 -19.09
CA ARG A 79 7.36 -2.02 -17.97
C ARG A 79 5.87 -2.28 -17.78
N VAL A 80 5.51 -3.41 -17.16
CA VAL A 80 4.10 -3.80 -16.91
C VAL A 80 3.69 -3.77 -15.44
N ILE A 81 4.16 -2.78 -14.69
CA ILE A 81 3.97 -2.74 -13.23
C ILE A 81 2.49 -2.55 -12.86
N ASN A 82 1.78 -1.59 -13.46
CA ASN A 82 0.38 -1.32 -13.06
C ASN A 82 -0.56 -2.51 -13.28
N ALA A 83 -0.29 -3.36 -14.28
CA ALA A 83 -1.05 -4.59 -14.53
C ALA A 83 -1.00 -5.58 -13.35
N VAL A 84 0.10 -5.62 -12.60
CA VAL A 84 0.30 -6.53 -11.45
C VAL A 84 0.14 -5.86 -10.09
N TYR A 85 -0.19 -4.56 -10.07
CA TYR A 85 -0.26 -3.74 -8.85
C TYR A 85 -1.59 -2.99 -8.69
N GLY A 86 -2.63 -3.45 -9.38
CA GLY A 86 -3.94 -2.84 -9.32
C GLY A 86 -4.06 -1.64 -10.27
N PRO A 87 -4.46 -1.87 -11.53
CA PRO A 87 -4.46 -0.84 -12.55
C PRO A 87 -5.57 0.17 -12.35
N TYR A 88 -6.78 -0.24 -11.96
CA TYR A 88 -7.87 0.70 -11.73
C TYR A 88 -7.57 1.66 -10.58
N PHE A 89 -6.92 1.17 -9.52
CA PHE A 89 -6.45 2.06 -8.46
C PHE A 89 -5.37 3.04 -8.96
N ALA A 90 -4.46 2.57 -9.82
CA ALA A 90 -3.49 3.46 -10.46
C ALA A 90 -4.17 4.53 -11.32
N TYR A 91 -5.27 4.21 -12.03
CA TYR A 91 -6.05 5.21 -12.78
C TYR A 91 -6.77 6.20 -11.87
N ILE A 92 -7.35 5.77 -10.75
CA ILE A 92 -7.94 6.68 -9.76
C ILE A 92 -6.87 7.63 -9.21
N ALA A 93 -5.70 7.11 -8.86
CA ALA A 93 -4.58 7.93 -8.39
C ALA A 93 -4.02 8.85 -9.49
N GLY A 94 -3.98 8.39 -10.74
CA GLY A 94 -3.58 9.19 -11.91
C GLY A 94 -4.56 10.33 -12.18
N LEU A 95 -5.87 10.07 -12.14
CA LEU A 95 -6.91 11.09 -12.25
C LEU A 95 -6.78 12.12 -11.12
N LEU A 96 -6.57 11.66 -9.88
CA LEU A 96 -6.33 12.56 -8.76
C LEU A 96 -5.08 13.43 -9.00
N LEU A 97 -4.01 12.87 -9.56
CA LEU A 97 -2.81 13.64 -9.91
C LEU A 97 -3.07 14.65 -11.03
N VAL A 98 -3.88 14.32 -12.05
CA VAL A 98 -4.30 15.26 -13.11
C VAL A 98 -5.05 16.46 -12.50
N ILE A 99 -5.98 16.20 -11.58
CA ILE A 99 -6.75 17.25 -10.89
C ILE A 99 -5.82 18.09 -9.99
N CYS A 100 -4.96 17.44 -9.20
CA CYS A 100 -4.06 18.11 -8.26
C CYS A 100 -2.91 18.85 -8.95
N ARG A 101 -2.52 18.47 -10.17
CA ARG A 101 -1.42 19.01 -10.98
C ARG A 101 -0.03 18.96 -10.37
N SER A 102 0.13 18.62 -9.09
CA SER A 102 1.43 18.59 -8.40
C SER A 102 1.47 17.45 -7.39
N TRP A 103 2.67 16.94 -7.10
CA TRP A 103 2.88 15.92 -6.08
C TRP A 103 2.53 16.42 -4.68
N TYR A 104 2.76 17.71 -4.41
CA TYR A 104 2.37 18.36 -3.15
C TYR A 104 0.88 18.22 -2.88
N ARG A 105 0.04 18.73 -3.79
CA ARG A 105 -1.42 18.68 -3.63
C ARG A 105 -1.95 17.25 -3.65
N PHE A 106 -1.39 16.40 -4.52
CA PHE A 106 -1.73 14.98 -4.57
C PHE A 106 -1.48 14.29 -3.22
N GLN A 107 -0.33 14.54 -2.60
CA GLN A 107 0.02 13.95 -1.31
C GLN A 107 -0.88 14.45 -0.19
N LEU A 108 -1.18 15.76 -0.13
CA LEU A 108 -2.08 16.31 0.88
C LEU A 108 -3.47 15.65 0.79
N VAL A 109 -4.06 15.60 -0.41
CA VAL A 109 -5.40 15.04 -0.62
C VAL A 109 -5.42 13.55 -0.35
N SER A 110 -4.46 12.79 -0.88
CA SER A 110 -4.41 11.34 -0.67
C SER A 110 -4.14 10.96 0.79
N THR A 111 -3.27 11.69 1.50
CA THR A 111 -2.99 11.46 2.93
C THR A 111 -4.18 11.80 3.80
N PHE A 112 -4.85 12.93 3.52
CA PHE A 112 -6.09 13.28 4.17
C PHE A 112 -7.14 12.16 4.01
N ALA A 113 -7.35 11.68 2.78
CA ALA A 113 -8.30 10.62 2.49
C ALA A 113 -7.97 9.32 3.24
N VAL A 114 -6.70 8.89 3.25
CA VAL A 114 -6.26 7.69 3.98
C VAL A 114 -6.54 7.80 5.47
N TYR A 115 -6.28 8.96 6.08
CA TYR A 115 -6.49 9.19 7.52
C TYR A 115 -7.97 9.19 7.87
N VAL A 116 -8.80 9.87 7.08
CA VAL A 116 -10.26 9.93 7.29
C VAL A 116 -10.90 8.56 7.08
N ILE A 117 -10.59 7.88 5.98
CA ILE A 117 -11.14 6.55 5.66
C ILE A 117 -10.73 5.54 6.73
N GLY A 118 -9.45 5.50 7.11
CA GLY A 118 -8.93 4.58 8.12
C GLY A 118 -9.47 4.86 9.51
N GLY A 119 -9.51 6.12 9.93
CA GLY A 119 -10.06 6.53 11.22
C GLY A 119 -11.55 6.20 11.33
N TRP A 120 -12.34 6.56 10.31
CA TRP A 120 -13.75 6.21 10.27
C TRP A 120 -13.97 4.70 10.25
N GLY A 121 -13.15 3.95 9.52
CA GLY A 121 -13.20 2.50 9.47
C GLY A 121 -12.98 1.87 10.84
N MET A 122 -11.96 2.34 11.58
CA MET A 122 -11.69 1.88 12.94
C MET A 122 -12.84 2.23 13.90
N PHE A 123 -13.37 3.45 13.82
CA PHE A 123 -14.53 3.86 14.62
C PHE A 123 -15.74 2.94 14.35
N ARG A 124 -16.04 2.68 13.07
CA ARG A 124 -17.15 1.81 12.64
C ARG A 124 -16.94 0.35 13.01
N LEU A 125 -15.71 -0.16 12.97
CA LEU A 125 -15.36 -1.50 13.44
C LEU A 125 -15.74 -1.65 14.93
N ALA A 126 -15.27 -0.74 15.78
CA ALA A 126 -15.56 -0.77 17.21
C ALA A 126 -17.07 -0.64 17.50
N GLN A 127 -17.76 0.28 16.81
CA GLN A 127 -19.22 0.42 16.92
C GLN A 127 -19.98 -0.85 16.48
N THR A 128 -19.54 -1.49 15.39
CA THR A 128 -20.14 -2.74 14.89
C THR A 128 -19.97 -3.86 15.91
N ALA A 129 -18.81 -3.94 16.56
CA ALA A 129 -18.56 -4.90 17.65
C ALA A 129 -19.43 -4.62 18.89
N GLY A 130 -19.93 -3.40 19.06
CA GLY A 130 -20.81 -3.01 20.18
C GLY A 130 -20.10 -2.18 21.24
N ALA A 131 -18.94 -1.59 20.92
CA ALA A 131 -18.32 -0.62 21.80
C ALA A 131 -19.17 0.66 21.87
N ARG A 132 -19.06 1.38 22.98
CA ARG A 132 -19.59 2.73 23.17
C ARG A 132 -18.84 3.71 22.29
N ARG A 133 -19.50 4.84 22.04
CA ARG A 133 -19.02 5.90 21.15
C ARG A 133 -17.65 6.46 21.53
N ASN A 134 -17.43 6.86 22.78
CA ASN A 134 -16.17 7.50 23.18
C ASN A 134 -14.96 6.54 23.11
N PRO A 135 -15.03 5.30 23.62
CA PRO A 135 -13.95 4.33 23.42
C PRO A 135 -13.66 4.04 21.95
N SER A 136 -14.69 4.01 21.10
CA SER A 136 -14.52 3.81 19.66
C SER A 136 -13.78 4.98 19.01
N LEU A 137 -14.05 6.22 19.45
CA LEU A 137 -13.33 7.40 18.97
C LEU A 137 -11.86 7.39 19.42
N ILE A 138 -11.59 7.04 20.68
CA ILE A 138 -10.21 6.90 21.17
C ILE A 138 -9.44 5.86 20.35
N ALA A 139 -10.04 4.68 20.11
CA ALA A 139 -9.43 3.65 19.27
C ALA A 139 -9.13 4.14 17.86
N ALA A 140 -10.04 4.90 17.25
CA ALA A 140 -9.82 5.50 15.93
C ALA A 140 -8.69 6.53 15.92
N LEU A 141 -8.61 7.39 16.94
CA LEU A 141 -7.55 8.39 17.05
C LEU A 141 -6.17 7.76 17.28
N ILE A 142 -6.09 6.68 18.06
CA ILE A 142 -4.85 5.90 18.18
C ILE A 142 -4.49 5.29 16.82
N PHE A 143 -5.43 4.63 16.15
CA PHE A 143 -5.19 3.95 14.88
C PHE A 143 -4.63 4.86 13.79
N VAL A 144 -5.13 6.09 13.69
CA VAL A 144 -4.67 7.08 12.69
C VAL A 144 -3.23 7.54 12.92
N ASN A 145 -2.67 7.28 14.11
CA ASN A 145 -1.34 7.74 14.51
C ASN A 145 -0.32 6.61 14.71
N VAL A 146 -0.66 5.34 14.42
CA VAL A 146 0.23 4.19 14.66
C VAL A 146 0.33 3.23 13.49
N GLY A 147 1.45 2.50 13.43
CA GLY A 147 1.62 1.41 12.48
C GLY A 147 1.80 1.87 11.04
N TRP A 148 1.01 1.31 10.13
CA TRP A 148 1.19 1.52 8.69
C TRP A 148 0.35 2.68 8.13
N LEU A 149 -0.75 3.06 8.79
CA LEU A 149 -1.62 4.14 8.29
C LEU A 149 -0.86 5.47 8.13
N PRO A 150 -0.09 5.95 9.14
CA PRO A 150 0.65 7.20 9.01
C PRO A 150 1.75 7.17 7.94
N ARG A 151 2.22 5.97 7.61
CA ARG A 151 3.30 5.80 6.64
C ARG A 151 2.86 5.99 5.20
N TRP A 152 1.58 6.10 4.91
CA TRP A 152 1.18 6.61 3.61
C TRP A 152 1.68 8.05 3.42
N GLY A 153 1.50 8.92 4.41
CA GLY A 153 1.96 10.31 4.36
C GLY A 153 3.48 10.46 4.42
N LEU A 154 4.17 9.51 5.06
CA LEU A 154 5.63 9.57 5.25
C LEU A 154 6.44 8.78 4.21
N ASP A 155 6.00 7.57 3.88
CA ASP A 155 6.76 6.59 3.09
C ASP A 155 6.11 6.23 1.73
N GLN A 156 4.83 6.60 1.53
CA GLN A 156 3.98 6.25 0.37
C GLN A 156 3.86 4.74 0.11
N ASN A 157 3.91 3.91 1.15
CA ASN A 157 3.73 2.47 0.98
C ASN A 157 2.25 2.09 0.80
N MET A 158 2.00 1.08 -0.04
CA MET A 158 0.64 0.57 -0.30
C MET A 158 0.01 -0.14 0.92
N SER A 159 0.82 -0.63 1.87
CA SER A 159 0.32 -1.20 3.12
C SER A 159 -0.49 -0.17 3.94
N GLY A 160 -0.13 1.12 3.89
CA GLY A 160 -0.86 2.19 4.56
C GLY A 160 -2.26 2.40 3.97
N MET A 161 -2.38 2.38 2.65
CA MET A 161 -3.68 2.43 1.96
C MET A 161 -4.52 1.18 2.25
N GLY A 162 -3.91 -0.01 2.22
CA GLY A 162 -4.58 -1.25 2.60
C GLY A 162 -5.06 -1.24 4.06
N ALA A 163 -4.27 -0.67 4.98
CA ALA A 163 -4.62 -0.51 6.38
C ALA A 163 -5.85 0.39 6.58
N ALA A 164 -6.10 1.37 5.71
CA ALA A 164 -7.29 2.22 5.80
C ALA A 164 -8.60 1.44 5.55
N ILE A 165 -8.54 0.39 4.73
CA ILE A 165 -9.72 -0.40 4.34
C ILE A 165 -9.93 -1.61 5.26
N LEU A 166 -8.86 -2.18 5.82
CA LEU A 166 -8.91 -3.39 6.65
C LEU A 166 -9.92 -3.34 7.82
N PRO A 167 -10.10 -2.23 8.57
CA PRO A 167 -11.11 -2.15 9.61
C PRO A 167 -12.53 -2.45 9.12
N TYR A 168 -12.89 -2.04 7.89
CA TYR A 168 -14.20 -2.34 7.30
C TYR A 168 -14.36 -3.82 6.97
N VAL A 169 -13.28 -4.47 6.52
CA VAL A 169 -13.27 -5.91 6.25
C VAL A 169 -13.42 -6.69 7.55
N ILE A 170 -12.64 -6.34 8.58
CA ILE A 170 -12.74 -6.94 9.91
C ILE A 170 -14.14 -6.72 10.49
N ALA A 171 -14.77 -5.56 10.26
CA ALA A 171 -16.14 -5.31 10.70
C ALA A 171 -17.15 -6.28 10.06
N CYS A 172 -16.92 -6.74 8.83
CA CYS A 172 -17.71 -7.81 8.22
C CYS A 172 -17.51 -9.14 8.96
N GLY A 173 -16.26 -9.48 9.31
CA GLY A 173 -15.95 -10.63 10.17
C GLY A 173 -16.65 -10.57 11.52
N VAL A 174 -16.64 -9.41 12.18
CA VAL A 174 -17.36 -9.21 13.45
C VAL A 174 -18.87 -9.46 13.30
N VAL A 175 -19.47 -9.07 12.16
CA VAL A 175 -20.88 -9.38 11.91
C VAL A 175 -21.12 -10.88 11.75
N MET A 176 -20.20 -11.63 11.13
CA MET A 176 -20.31 -13.10 11.02
C MET A 176 -20.45 -13.77 12.39
N VAL A 177 -19.74 -13.27 13.40
CA VAL A 177 -19.77 -13.83 14.75
C VAL A 177 -20.95 -13.32 15.57
N LYS A 178 -21.41 -12.08 15.32
CA LYS A 178 -22.38 -11.39 16.16
C LYS A 178 -23.84 -11.56 15.72
N ARG A 179 -24.10 -11.74 14.42
CA ARG A 179 -25.46 -11.83 13.86
C ARG A 179 -25.72 -13.23 13.32
N HIS A 180 -26.35 -14.08 14.12
CA HIS A 180 -26.58 -15.50 13.78
C HIS A 180 -27.62 -15.71 12.66
N ASP A 181 -28.57 -14.78 12.53
CA ASP A 181 -29.64 -14.73 11.52
C ASP A 181 -29.13 -14.33 10.13
N ARG A 182 -28.19 -13.39 10.11
CA ARG A 182 -27.59 -12.82 8.89
C ARG A 182 -26.08 -12.59 9.05
N PRO A 183 -25.30 -13.66 9.25
CA PRO A 183 -23.86 -13.55 9.56
C PRO A 183 -23.06 -13.03 8.36
N MET A 184 -23.53 -13.29 7.14
CA MET A 184 -22.80 -12.97 5.92
C MET A 184 -23.47 -11.84 5.13
N GLN A 185 -22.71 -10.78 4.84
CA GLN A 185 -23.09 -9.65 3.98
C GLN A 185 -22.33 -9.72 2.65
N PRO A 186 -22.81 -10.51 1.67
CA PRO A 186 -22.00 -10.92 0.52
C PRO A 186 -21.51 -9.75 -0.33
N ILE A 187 -22.42 -8.84 -0.71
CA ILE A 187 -22.10 -7.69 -1.56
C ILE A 187 -21.09 -6.77 -0.87
N LYS A 188 -21.31 -6.44 0.40
CA LYS A 188 -20.42 -5.56 1.16
C LYS A 188 -19.02 -6.15 1.28
N LEU A 189 -18.91 -7.43 1.63
CA LEU A 189 -17.60 -8.07 1.74
C LEU A 189 -16.91 -8.13 0.37
N ALA A 190 -17.64 -8.48 -0.69
CA ALA A 190 -17.09 -8.60 -2.03
C ALA A 190 -16.53 -7.26 -2.54
N LEU A 191 -17.29 -6.17 -2.38
CA LEU A 191 -16.83 -4.83 -2.76
C LEU A 191 -15.58 -4.42 -1.99
N LEU A 192 -15.52 -4.65 -0.67
CA LEU A 192 -14.34 -4.33 0.14
C LEU A 192 -13.12 -5.15 -0.27
N MET A 193 -13.29 -6.46 -0.54
CA MET A 193 -12.21 -7.33 -0.98
C MET A 193 -11.72 -6.98 -2.38
N ALA A 194 -12.62 -6.63 -3.30
CA ALA A 194 -12.27 -6.18 -4.65
C ALA A 194 -11.49 -4.86 -4.60
N VAL A 195 -11.98 -3.86 -3.86
CA VAL A 195 -11.26 -2.59 -3.65
C VAL A 195 -9.87 -2.84 -3.03
N LEU A 196 -9.78 -3.71 -2.03
CA LEU A 196 -8.49 -4.05 -1.41
C LEU A 196 -7.55 -4.74 -2.40
N CYS A 197 -8.07 -5.57 -3.31
CA CYS A 197 -7.30 -6.24 -4.36
C CYS A 197 -6.71 -5.23 -5.35
N GLN A 198 -7.51 -4.23 -5.75
CA GLN A 198 -7.05 -3.11 -6.60
C GLN A 198 -6.03 -2.23 -5.89
N ILE A 199 -6.09 -2.07 -4.57
CA ILE A 199 -5.11 -1.25 -3.83
C ILE A 199 -3.81 -2.03 -3.60
N HIS A 200 -3.93 -3.25 -3.06
CA HIS A 200 -2.79 -4.03 -2.61
C HIS A 200 -3.12 -5.53 -2.42
N VAL A 201 -2.61 -6.36 -3.32
CA VAL A 201 -2.81 -7.82 -3.33
C VAL A 201 -2.39 -8.47 -2.00
N LEU A 202 -1.25 -8.10 -1.41
CA LEU A 202 -0.80 -8.68 -0.14
C LEU A 202 -1.75 -8.37 1.01
N SER A 203 -2.29 -7.15 1.09
CA SER A 203 -3.30 -6.80 2.11
C SER A 203 -4.60 -7.58 1.91
N THR A 204 -4.94 -7.92 0.67
CA THR A 204 -6.11 -8.75 0.33
C THR A 204 -5.92 -10.19 0.82
N LEU A 205 -4.74 -10.77 0.64
CA LEU A 205 -4.40 -12.09 1.18
C LEU A 205 -4.44 -12.08 2.72
N MET A 206 -3.89 -11.05 3.36
CA MET A 206 -3.97 -10.86 4.80
C MET A 206 -5.43 -10.77 5.29
N ALA A 207 -6.28 -10.04 4.56
CA ALA A 207 -7.71 -9.93 4.84
C ALA A 207 -8.44 -11.28 4.70
N PHE A 208 -8.12 -12.05 3.66
CA PHE A 208 -8.65 -13.40 3.49
C PHE A 208 -8.32 -14.28 4.70
N PHE A 209 -7.04 -14.37 5.08
CA PHE A 209 -6.62 -15.22 6.21
C PHE A 209 -7.24 -14.79 7.54
N ILE A 210 -7.36 -13.48 7.80
CA ILE A 210 -7.95 -13.03 9.06
C ILE A 210 -9.46 -13.29 9.14
N LEU A 211 -10.16 -13.38 8.00
CA LEU A 211 -11.58 -13.68 7.98
C LEU A 211 -11.90 -15.15 8.25
N ILE A 212 -10.97 -16.08 8.00
CA ILE A 212 -11.17 -17.52 8.24
C ILE A 212 -11.65 -17.81 9.67
N PRO A 213 -10.99 -17.34 10.75
CA PRO A 213 -11.47 -17.60 12.11
C PRO A 213 -12.84 -16.96 12.39
N PHE A 214 -13.14 -15.77 11.85
CA PHE A 214 -14.48 -15.16 11.98
C PHE A 214 -15.55 -15.99 11.27
N TRP A 215 -15.24 -16.48 10.07
CA TRP A 215 -16.13 -17.30 9.28
C TRP A 215 -16.38 -18.66 9.94
N ALA A 216 -15.35 -19.33 10.47
CA ALA A 216 -15.48 -20.61 11.17
C ALA A 216 -16.37 -20.49 12.41
N VAL A 217 -16.14 -19.48 13.26
CA VAL A 217 -16.98 -19.21 14.43
C VAL A 217 -18.40 -18.83 14.01
N GLY A 218 -18.53 -17.95 13.00
CA GLY A 218 -19.84 -17.55 12.49
C GLY A 218 -20.64 -18.73 11.94
N LEU A 219 -20.00 -19.64 11.20
CA LEU A 219 -20.64 -20.84 10.63
C LEU A 219 -21.11 -21.78 11.73
N TYR A 220 -20.31 -21.95 12.79
CA TYR A 220 -20.68 -22.80 13.92
C TYR A 220 -21.98 -22.33 14.58
N TYR A 221 -22.13 -21.01 14.79
CA TYR A 221 -23.29 -20.38 15.44
C TYR A 221 -24.38 -19.87 14.47
N ALA A 222 -24.29 -20.09 13.16
CA ALA A 222 -25.26 -19.56 12.22
C ALA A 222 -26.59 -20.30 12.30
N ASP A 223 -27.71 -19.56 12.28
CA ASP A 223 -29.06 -20.14 12.24
C ASP A 223 -29.27 -20.99 10.98
N SER A 224 -28.65 -20.58 9.87
CA SER A 224 -28.62 -21.36 8.62
C SER A 224 -27.20 -21.40 8.03
N ARG A 225 -26.52 -22.53 8.26
CA ARG A 225 -25.17 -22.80 7.71
C ARG A 225 -25.14 -22.78 6.19
N ALA A 226 -26.14 -23.40 5.56
CA ALA A 226 -26.27 -23.43 4.10
C ALA A 226 -26.38 -22.02 3.50
N LYS A 227 -27.19 -21.14 4.11
CA LYS A 227 -27.31 -19.74 3.67
C LYS A 227 -26.01 -18.97 3.84
N MET A 228 -25.28 -19.21 4.92
CA MET A 228 -23.96 -18.61 5.12
C MET A 228 -22.95 -19.07 4.06
N ILE A 229 -22.86 -20.38 3.78
CA ILE A 229 -21.98 -20.94 2.74
C ILE A 229 -22.33 -20.36 1.37
N ARG A 230 -23.62 -20.35 1.00
CA ARG A 230 -24.09 -19.76 -0.26
C ARG A 230 -23.69 -18.29 -0.37
N ASN A 231 -23.91 -17.50 0.67
CA ASN A 231 -23.53 -16.09 0.67
C ASN A 231 -22.00 -15.91 0.62
N THR A 232 -21.22 -16.81 1.23
CA THR A 232 -19.76 -16.86 1.06
C THR A 232 -19.39 -17.11 -0.40
N ALA A 233 -19.99 -18.11 -1.05
CA ALA A 233 -19.75 -18.39 -2.46
C ALA A 233 -20.09 -17.19 -3.37
N ILE A 234 -21.22 -16.52 -3.12
CA ILE A 234 -21.60 -15.29 -3.83
C ILE A 234 -20.54 -14.19 -3.62
N ALA A 235 -20.09 -13.98 -2.38
CA ALA A 235 -19.08 -12.96 -2.09
C ALA A 235 -17.75 -13.24 -2.79
N VAL A 236 -17.32 -14.51 -2.81
CA VAL A 236 -16.11 -14.96 -3.51
C VAL A 236 -16.27 -14.76 -5.02
N GLY A 237 -17.39 -15.20 -5.61
CA GLY A 237 -17.67 -15.05 -7.04
C GLY A 237 -17.65 -13.58 -7.48
N ILE A 238 -18.34 -12.70 -6.75
CA ILE A 238 -18.33 -11.25 -7.05
C ILE A 238 -16.93 -10.66 -6.87
N THR A 239 -16.18 -11.07 -5.84
CA THR A 239 -14.79 -10.59 -5.64
C THR A 239 -13.91 -10.99 -6.82
N LEU A 240 -13.98 -12.25 -7.26
CA LEU A 240 -13.19 -12.75 -8.38
C LEU A 240 -13.54 -12.04 -9.68
N LEU A 241 -14.83 -11.77 -9.93
CA LEU A 241 -15.29 -11.01 -11.08
C LEU A 241 -14.75 -9.57 -11.06
N LEU A 242 -14.95 -8.85 -9.95
CA LEU A 242 -14.55 -7.43 -9.83
C LEU A 242 -13.03 -7.21 -9.71
N SER A 243 -12.26 -8.29 -9.55
CA SER A 243 -10.80 -8.25 -9.52
C SER A 243 -10.15 -9.05 -10.66
N ALA A 244 -10.94 -9.45 -11.66
CA ALA A 244 -10.50 -10.24 -12.82
C ALA A 244 -9.37 -9.57 -13.59
N ASN A 245 -9.42 -8.26 -13.72
CA ASN A 245 -8.36 -7.47 -14.31
C ASN A 245 -6.99 -7.66 -13.59
N VAL A 246 -6.97 -7.77 -12.25
CA VAL A 246 -5.72 -7.95 -11.48
C VAL A 246 -5.19 -9.38 -11.60
N TRP A 247 -5.98 -10.37 -11.20
CA TRP A 247 -5.49 -11.75 -11.18
C TRP A 247 -5.34 -12.34 -12.60
N GLY A 248 -6.19 -11.94 -13.54
CA GLY A 248 -6.08 -12.33 -14.96
C GLY A 248 -4.81 -11.78 -15.60
N ALA A 249 -4.48 -10.51 -15.32
CA ALA A 249 -3.22 -9.92 -15.79
C ALA A 249 -2.00 -10.60 -15.17
N MET A 250 -2.04 -10.90 -13.87
CA MET A 250 -0.99 -11.67 -13.21
C MET A 250 -0.85 -13.07 -13.84
N LEU A 251 -1.94 -13.80 -14.05
CA LEU A 251 -1.92 -15.13 -14.66
C LEU A 251 -1.31 -15.10 -16.07
N SER A 252 -1.69 -14.12 -16.89
CA SER A 252 -1.12 -13.92 -18.22
C SER A 252 0.38 -13.65 -18.18
N LEU A 253 0.83 -12.80 -17.26
CA LEU A 253 2.24 -12.43 -17.16
C LEU A 253 3.10 -13.57 -16.61
N TYR A 254 2.66 -14.22 -15.52
CA TYR A 254 3.43 -15.27 -14.85
C TYR A 254 3.41 -16.62 -15.59
N SER A 255 2.44 -16.87 -16.47
CA SER A 255 2.37 -18.13 -17.25
C SER A 255 3.51 -18.26 -18.26
N HIS A 256 3.97 -17.14 -18.83
CA HIS A 256 4.97 -17.16 -19.90
C HIS A 256 6.25 -16.38 -19.58
N ASN A 257 6.28 -15.65 -18.46
CA ASN A 257 7.43 -14.87 -18.02
C ASN A 257 7.87 -15.29 -16.62
N SER A 258 9.17 -15.41 -16.43
CA SER A 258 9.79 -15.54 -15.12
C SER A 258 10.07 -14.15 -14.58
N LEU A 259 9.20 -13.62 -13.74
CA LEU A 259 9.33 -12.26 -13.24
C LEU A 259 10.17 -12.21 -11.96
N ALA A 260 11.06 -11.23 -11.88
CA ALA A 260 11.76 -10.91 -10.65
C ALA A 260 10.76 -10.54 -9.56
N LEU A 261 10.81 -11.25 -8.44
CA LEU A 261 10.03 -10.91 -7.26
C LEU A 261 10.64 -9.70 -6.55
N PRO A 262 9.84 -8.96 -5.74
CA PRO A 262 10.35 -7.95 -4.85
C PRO A 262 11.52 -8.46 -3.99
N HIS A 263 12.43 -7.57 -3.64
CA HIS A 263 13.66 -7.90 -2.93
C HIS A 263 13.42 -8.76 -1.67
N ALA A 264 14.04 -9.94 -1.64
CA ALA A 264 13.96 -10.88 -0.53
C ALA A 264 14.56 -10.27 0.73
N SER A 265 13.81 -10.29 1.83
CA SER A 265 14.23 -9.73 3.12
C SER A 265 14.28 -10.79 4.20
N SER A 266 15.24 -10.69 5.12
CA SER A 266 15.30 -11.60 6.27
C SER A 266 14.07 -11.41 7.16
N LEU A 267 13.24 -12.44 7.28
CA LEU A 267 12.01 -12.41 8.08
C LEU A 267 12.33 -12.12 9.55
N ALA A 268 13.31 -12.83 10.12
CA ALA A 268 13.68 -12.70 11.53
C ALA A 268 14.18 -11.28 11.90
N HIS A 269 14.92 -10.61 11.01
CA HIS A 269 15.46 -9.26 11.25
C HIS A 269 14.44 -8.14 11.01
N ASN A 270 13.33 -8.43 10.34
CA ASN A 270 12.28 -7.48 10.01
C ASN A 270 11.00 -7.70 10.83
N THR A 271 11.19 -8.22 12.04
CA THR A 271 10.17 -8.31 13.10
C THR A 271 9.96 -6.96 13.78
N LEU A 272 8.86 -6.86 14.53
CA LEU A 272 8.50 -5.70 15.33
C LEU A 272 9.43 -5.56 16.53
N LYS A 273 10.02 -4.36 16.69
CA LYS A 273 10.91 -3.98 17.78
C LYS A 273 10.29 -2.88 18.61
N MET A 274 10.55 -2.84 19.91
CA MET A 274 10.02 -1.79 20.78
C MET A 274 10.93 -0.57 20.80
N THR A 275 10.33 0.62 20.78
CA THR A 275 11.00 1.90 20.99
C THR A 275 10.16 2.78 21.90
N TRP A 276 10.70 3.85 22.46
CA TRP A 276 9.92 4.74 23.32
C TRP A 276 8.84 5.51 22.54
N LEU A 277 9.25 6.43 21.66
CA LEU A 277 8.33 7.35 20.96
C LEU A 277 8.60 7.47 19.44
N LYS A 278 9.48 6.61 18.87
CA LYS A 278 9.85 6.69 17.45
C LYS A 278 9.26 5.53 16.67
N ASP A 279 8.08 5.72 16.10
CA ASP A 279 7.46 4.74 15.19
C ASP A 279 8.06 4.87 13.78
N LYS A 280 9.01 3.99 13.49
CA LYS A 280 9.60 3.75 12.17
C LYS A 280 9.06 2.44 11.61
N ARG A 281 9.28 2.16 10.32
CA ARG A 281 9.58 0.82 9.75
C ARG A 281 9.11 -0.40 10.57
N ARG A 282 9.96 -0.71 11.54
CA ARG A 282 10.00 -1.95 12.31
C ARG A 282 9.75 -1.72 13.78
N THR A 283 9.24 -0.55 14.17
CA THR A 283 9.14 -0.18 15.57
C THR A 283 7.71 0.14 15.99
N VAL A 284 7.44 -0.10 17.27
CA VAL A 284 6.22 0.28 17.98
C VAL A 284 6.60 1.01 19.26
N SER A 285 5.80 2.00 19.64
CA SER A 285 5.92 2.66 20.93
C SER A 285 5.66 1.69 22.09
N ARG A 286 6.55 1.71 23.09
CA ARG A 286 6.37 1.03 24.38
C ARG A 286 5.05 1.43 25.04
N LEU A 287 4.58 2.65 24.83
CA LEU A 287 3.31 3.14 25.35
C LEU A 287 2.12 2.37 24.78
N LEU A 288 2.13 2.10 23.47
CA LEU A 288 1.08 1.31 22.82
C LEU A 288 1.12 -0.14 23.31
N ILE A 289 2.31 -0.71 23.51
CA ILE A 289 2.47 -2.05 24.08
C ILE A 289 1.99 -2.11 25.54
N LEU A 290 2.30 -1.10 26.36
CA LEU A 290 1.79 -1.01 27.74
C LEU A 290 0.25 -0.91 27.76
N LEU A 291 -0.34 -0.17 26.82
CA LEU A 291 -1.79 -0.09 26.67
C LEU A 291 -2.40 -1.45 26.33
N PHE A 292 -1.81 -2.20 25.38
CA PHE A 292 -2.23 -3.56 25.06
C PHE A 292 -1.99 -4.54 26.22
N ALA A 293 -0.89 -4.41 26.96
CA ALA A 293 -0.63 -5.22 28.15
C ALA A 293 -1.68 -4.95 29.25
N GLY A 294 -2.03 -3.68 29.48
CA GLY A 294 -3.10 -3.29 30.40
C GLY A 294 -4.47 -3.83 29.97
N GLN A 295 -4.78 -3.81 28.67
CA GLN A 295 -5.96 -4.47 28.10
C GLN A 295 -5.96 -5.97 28.36
N LEU A 296 -4.82 -6.66 28.15
CA LEU A 296 -4.69 -8.09 28.41
C LEU A 296 -4.90 -8.41 29.90
N GLY A 297 -4.31 -7.60 30.79
CA GLY A 297 -4.52 -7.71 32.23
C GLY A 297 -6.00 -7.57 32.59
N LEU A 298 -6.70 -6.57 32.05
CA LEU A 298 -8.15 -6.41 32.23
C LEU A 298 -8.93 -7.61 31.68
N LEU A 299 -8.54 -8.15 30.51
CA LEU A 299 -9.17 -9.35 29.93
C LEU A 299 -9.08 -10.53 30.89
N VAL A 300 -7.87 -10.86 31.35
CA VAL A 300 -7.60 -12.02 32.22
C VAL A 300 -8.30 -11.87 33.58
N VAL A 301 -8.13 -10.73 34.26
CA VAL A 301 -8.71 -10.50 35.60
C VAL A 301 -10.25 -10.49 35.54
N LYS A 302 -10.84 -10.13 34.39
CA LYS A 302 -12.30 -9.99 34.24
C LYS A 302 -12.90 -10.98 33.26
N ARG A 303 -12.25 -12.14 33.11
CA ARG A 303 -12.62 -13.20 32.17
C ARG A 303 -14.09 -13.59 32.19
N LYS A 304 -14.73 -13.59 33.37
CA LYS A 304 -16.15 -13.98 33.56
C LYS A 304 -17.15 -12.87 33.19
N HIS A 305 -16.73 -11.61 33.14
CA HIS A 305 -17.62 -10.46 32.94
C HIS A 305 -17.52 -9.84 31.54
N LEU A 306 -16.49 -10.21 30.77
CA LEU A 306 -16.28 -9.68 29.44
C LEU A 306 -16.99 -10.53 28.39
N SER A 307 -17.56 -9.88 27.37
CA SER A 307 -18.25 -10.57 26.28
C SER A 307 -17.33 -11.55 25.55
N LYS A 308 -17.85 -12.73 25.16
CA LYS A 308 -17.13 -13.72 24.33
C LYS A 308 -16.52 -13.11 23.07
N LEU A 309 -17.22 -12.17 22.43
CA LEU A 309 -16.72 -11.44 21.25
C LEU A 309 -15.44 -10.64 21.54
N ASN A 310 -15.34 -10.00 22.71
CA ASN A 310 -14.15 -9.24 23.12
C ASN A 310 -12.95 -10.18 23.32
N TRP A 311 -13.17 -11.33 23.97
CA TRP A 311 -12.16 -12.38 24.10
C TRP A 311 -11.68 -12.88 22.74
N PHE A 312 -12.60 -13.17 21.83
CA PHE A 312 -12.29 -13.64 20.49
C PHE A 312 -11.47 -12.62 19.69
N ILE A 313 -11.95 -11.37 19.59
CA ILE A 313 -11.28 -10.31 18.83
C ILE A 313 -9.91 -9.98 19.45
N SER A 314 -9.84 -9.81 20.77
CA SER A 314 -8.59 -9.48 21.45
C SER A 314 -7.60 -10.64 21.36
N GLY A 315 -8.04 -11.87 21.59
CA GLY A 315 -7.22 -13.07 21.49
C GLY A 315 -6.63 -13.24 20.10
N LEU A 316 -7.46 -13.11 19.05
CA LEU A 316 -7.00 -13.11 17.66
C LEU A 316 -6.00 -11.97 17.40
N GLY A 317 -6.26 -10.77 17.91
CA GLY A 317 -5.35 -9.63 17.83
C GLY A 317 -3.99 -9.90 18.49
N PHE A 318 -3.96 -10.54 19.66
CA PHE A 318 -2.71 -10.90 20.34
C PHE A 318 -1.95 -12.02 19.63
N ILE A 319 -2.65 -13.01 19.08
CA ILE A 319 -2.03 -14.07 18.26
C ILE A 319 -1.35 -13.44 17.04
N VAL A 320 -2.05 -12.58 16.31
CA VAL A 320 -1.47 -11.89 15.15
C VAL A 320 -0.32 -10.98 15.58
N LEU A 321 -0.45 -10.25 16.69
CA LEU A 321 0.63 -9.42 17.22
C LEU A 321 1.89 -10.25 17.52
N TRP A 322 1.73 -11.42 18.16
CA TRP A 322 2.83 -12.34 18.46
C TRP A 322 3.57 -12.76 17.19
N THR A 323 2.86 -13.08 16.09
CA THR A 323 3.49 -13.38 14.80
C THR A 323 4.33 -12.24 14.24
N THR A 324 4.10 -10.99 14.66
CA THR A 324 4.90 -9.84 14.19
C THR A 324 6.25 -9.73 14.90
N THR A 325 6.43 -10.41 16.03
CA THR A 325 7.58 -10.25 16.93
C THR A 325 8.71 -11.24 16.64
N SER A 326 9.87 -11.04 17.27
CA SER A 326 10.97 -12.00 17.26
C SER A 326 10.71 -13.26 18.07
N LEU A 327 9.63 -13.31 18.87
CA LEU A 327 9.22 -14.50 19.63
C LEU A 327 8.63 -15.58 18.73
N PHE A 328 8.08 -15.20 17.58
CA PHE A 328 7.61 -16.14 16.58
C PHE A 328 8.81 -16.74 15.83
N PRO A 329 8.84 -18.06 15.55
CA PRO A 329 10.01 -18.76 15.02
C PRO A 329 10.23 -18.49 13.51
N TRP A 330 10.42 -17.22 13.12
CA TRP A 330 10.61 -16.79 11.74
C TRP A 330 11.83 -17.41 11.05
N ARG A 331 12.83 -17.86 11.80
CA ARG A 331 13.97 -18.62 11.24
C ARG A 331 13.53 -19.99 10.71
N LEU A 332 12.68 -20.69 11.45
CA LEU A 332 12.10 -21.97 11.02
C LEU A 332 11.18 -21.75 9.83
N VAL A 333 10.28 -20.75 9.90
CA VAL A 333 9.36 -20.44 8.79
C VAL A 333 10.12 -20.05 7.51
N HIS A 334 11.20 -19.28 7.62
CA HIS A 334 12.03 -18.96 6.46
C HIS A 334 12.65 -20.21 5.83
N ARG A 335 13.05 -21.20 6.65
CA ARG A 335 13.61 -22.47 6.14
C ARG A 335 12.56 -23.32 5.45
N LEU A 336 11.36 -23.41 6.03
CA LEU A 336 10.26 -24.23 5.51
C LEU A 336 9.56 -23.60 4.30
N VAL A 337 9.46 -22.27 4.26
CA VAL A 337 8.72 -21.51 3.23
C VAL A 337 9.54 -20.28 2.80
N PRO A 338 10.64 -20.47 2.05
CA PRO A 338 11.59 -19.40 1.73
C PRO A 338 10.98 -18.28 0.87
N VAL A 339 9.95 -18.59 0.08
CA VAL A 339 9.24 -17.61 -0.78
C VAL A 339 8.61 -16.47 0.03
N LEU A 340 8.28 -16.68 1.32
CA LEU A 340 7.77 -15.63 2.20
C LEU A 340 8.76 -14.48 2.39
N SER A 341 10.07 -14.72 2.21
CA SER A 341 11.08 -13.66 2.27
C SER A 341 10.89 -12.59 1.19
N SER A 342 10.30 -12.95 0.04
CA SER A 342 9.99 -12.00 -1.05
C SER A 342 8.54 -11.55 -1.05
N MET A 343 7.60 -12.43 -0.68
CA MET A 343 6.16 -12.10 -0.64
C MET A 343 5.78 -11.26 0.58
N LEU A 344 6.07 -11.75 1.79
CA LEU A 344 5.77 -11.02 3.02
C LEU A 344 6.83 -9.95 3.30
N GLN A 345 8.11 -10.28 3.09
CA GLN A 345 9.33 -9.50 3.35
C GLN A 345 9.56 -9.13 4.83
N PHE A 346 8.54 -8.57 5.46
CA PHE A 346 8.61 -7.99 6.79
C PHE A 346 7.43 -8.50 7.63
N PRO A 347 7.65 -9.40 8.59
CA PRO A 347 6.61 -9.82 9.53
C PRO A 347 5.88 -8.68 10.23
N VAL A 348 6.57 -7.55 10.46
CA VAL A 348 5.95 -6.32 10.99
C VAL A 348 4.79 -5.79 10.13
N ARG A 349 4.65 -6.19 8.86
CA ARG A 349 3.46 -5.85 8.04
C ARG A 349 2.17 -6.41 8.62
N LEU A 350 2.20 -7.52 9.36
CA LEU A 350 1.01 -8.12 9.96
C LEU A 350 0.38 -7.24 11.06
N THR A 351 1.03 -6.15 11.49
CA THR A 351 0.41 -5.18 12.40
C THR A 351 -0.77 -4.44 11.79
N VAL A 352 -0.91 -4.41 10.44
CA VAL A 352 -2.12 -3.92 9.77
C VAL A 352 -3.38 -4.69 10.18
N LEU A 353 -3.23 -5.93 10.64
CA LEU A 353 -4.30 -6.77 11.18
C LEU A 353 -4.36 -6.70 12.71
N ALA A 354 -3.21 -6.80 13.37
CA ALA A 354 -3.15 -6.84 14.83
C ALA A 354 -3.73 -5.57 15.48
N TYR A 355 -3.37 -4.39 14.97
CA TYR A 355 -3.77 -3.13 15.58
C TYR A 355 -5.27 -2.87 15.53
N PRO A 356 -5.99 -3.00 14.40
CA PRO A 356 -7.43 -2.81 14.41
C PRO A 356 -8.17 -3.83 15.28
N LEU A 357 -7.70 -5.08 15.37
CA LEU A 357 -8.28 -6.08 16.29
C LEU A 357 -8.09 -5.67 17.75
N LEU A 358 -6.85 -5.36 18.15
CA LEU A 358 -6.54 -5.01 19.54
C LEU A 358 -7.22 -3.70 19.96
N LEU A 359 -7.24 -2.68 19.09
CA LEU A 359 -7.92 -1.42 19.35
C LEU A 359 -9.45 -1.59 19.42
N CYS A 360 -10.03 -2.50 18.61
CA CYS A 360 -11.44 -2.87 18.74
C CYS A 360 -11.70 -3.54 20.10
N GLY A 361 -10.84 -4.49 20.50
CA GLY A 361 -10.91 -5.13 21.82
C GLY A 361 -10.76 -4.13 22.98
N LEU A 362 -9.88 -3.14 22.84
CA LEU A 362 -9.67 -2.09 23.83
C LEU A 362 -10.95 -1.26 23.98
N ALA A 363 -11.54 -0.86 22.86
CA ALA A 363 -12.80 -0.12 22.86
C ALA A 363 -13.93 -0.92 23.52
N LEU A 364 -14.03 -2.23 23.25
CA LEU A 364 -15.01 -3.12 23.90
C LEU A 364 -14.77 -3.20 25.42
N THR A 365 -13.53 -3.41 25.85
CA THR A 365 -13.15 -3.48 27.27
C THR A 365 -13.55 -2.19 27.99
N PHE A 366 -13.26 -1.01 27.42
CA PHE A 366 -13.66 0.25 28.03
C PHE A 366 -15.16 0.51 28.03
N SER A 367 -15.90 -0.12 27.12
CA SER A 367 -17.34 0.03 27.00
C SER A 367 -18.13 -0.78 28.03
N GLN A 368 -17.51 -1.82 28.60
CA GLN A 368 -18.16 -2.72 29.54
C GLN A 368 -18.05 -2.21 31.00
N PRO A 369 -19.07 -2.42 31.85
CA PRO A 369 -19.05 -2.00 33.25
C PRO A 369 -18.17 -2.95 34.08
N ILE A 370 -16.86 -2.68 34.11
CA ILE A 370 -15.86 -3.51 34.79
C ILE A 370 -15.54 -2.94 36.18
N ARG A 371 -15.61 -3.76 37.23
CA ARG A 371 -15.06 -3.48 38.59
C ARG A 371 -13.75 -4.24 38.79
N PRO A 372 -12.70 -3.74 39.47
CA PRO A 372 -12.64 -2.45 40.14
C PRO A 372 -12.54 -1.30 39.13
N VAL A 373 -13.34 -0.27 39.35
CA VAL A 373 -13.45 0.89 38.46
C VAL A 373 -12.11 1.63 38.34
N ARG A 374 -11.30 1.63 39.42
CA ARG A 374 -9.99 2.32 39.48
C ARG A 374 -9.00 1.84 38.42
N LEU A 375 -8.79 0.52 38.26
CA LEU A 375 -7.86 0.01 37.24
C LEU A 375 -8.33 0.36 35.83
N LYS A 376 -9.63 0.19 35.55
CA LYS A 376 -10.22 0.59 34.27
C LYS A 376 -10.02 2.09 34.00
N GLN A 377 -10.28 2.95 34.99
CA GLN A 377 -10.08 4.40 34.89
C GLN A 377 -8.61 4.74 34.60
N LEU A 378 -7.66 4.12 35.28
CA LEU A 378 -6.23 4.32 35.03
C LEU A 378 -5.84 3.93 33.61
N VAL A 379 -6.30 2.79 33.11
CA VAL A 379 -6.02 2.35 31.73
C VAL A 379 -6.71 3.27 30.70
N MET A 380 -7.91 3.80 31.00
CA MET A 380 -8.59 4.78 30.15
C MET A 380 -7.87 6.13 30.11
N ILE A 381 -7.42 6.66 31.26
CA ILE A 381 -6.61 7.87 31.34
C ILE A 381 -5.30 7.66 30.57
N GLY A 382 -4.66 6.50 30.78
CA GLY A 382 -3.51 6.06 30.01
C GLY A 382 -3.78 6.08 28.51
N ALA A 383 -4.91 5.54 28.04
CA ALA A 383 -5.27 5.55 26.63
C ALA A 383 -5.41 6.97 26.05
N VAL A 384 -6.01 7.91 26.80
CA VAL A 384 -6.13 9.32 26.39
C VAL A 384 -4.76 9.99 26.31
N LEU A 385 -3.91 9.80 27.32
CA LEU A 385 -2.54 10.34 27.33
C LEU A 385 -1.70 9.76 26.19
N VAL A 386 -1.78 8.44 25.98
CA VAL A 386 -1.12 7.76 24.87
C VAL A 386 -1.61 8.30 23.54
N THR A 387 -2.91 8.56 23.39
CA THR A 387 -3.46 9.18 22.17
C THR A 387 -2.82 10.55 21.91
N GLY A 388 -2.78 11.44 22.91
CA GLY A 388 -2.17 12.77 22.76
C GLY A 388 -0.67 12.71 22.42
N LEU A 389 0.08 11.81 23.07
CA LEU A 389 1.50 11.58 22.77
C LEU A 389 1.71 11.05 21.35
N LEU A 390 0.90 10.08 20.90
CA LEU A 390 0.99 9.51 19.56
C LEU A 390 0.68 10.54 18.48
N ILE A 391 -0.35 11.37 18.68
CA ILE A 391 -0.65 12.52 17.82
C ILE A 391 0.57 13.44 17.72
N GLY A 392 1.13 13.84 18.86
CA GLY A 392 2.32 14.69 18.90
C GLY A 392 3.51 14.06 18.18
N THR A 393 3.75 12.76 18.33
CA THR A 393 4.83 12.06 17.63
C THR A 393 4.64 12.00 16.12
N ASN A 394 3.42 11.74 15.65
CA ASN A 394 3.10 11.68 14.23
C ASN A 394 3.25 13.05 13.57
N VAL A 395 2.64 14.09 14.16
CA VAL A 395 2.75 15.48 13.69
C VAL A 395 4.22 15.92 13.67
N ARG A 396 4.97 15.64 14.75
CA ARG A 396 6.41 15.96 14.82
C ARG A 396 7.22 15.21 13.76
N GLN A 397 6.86 13.98 13.43
CA GLN A 397 7.53 13.19 12.39
C GLN A 397 7.26 13.79 11.01
N ILE A 398 6.02 14.14 10.71
CA ILE A 398 5.66 14.83 9.46
C ILE A 398 6.38 16.18 9.39
N ALA A 399 6.41 16.96 10.48
CA ALA A 399 7.14 18.24 10.55
C ALA A 399 8.63 18.08 10.26
N ARG A 400 9.31 17.15 10.95
CA ARG A 400 10.74 16.90 10.73
C ARG A 400 11.05 16.46 9.31
N THR A 401 10.24 15.57 8.73
CA THR A 401 10.44 15.13 7.35
C THR A 401 10.17 16.28 6.37
N SER A 402 9.18 17.12 6.66
CA SER A 402 8.85 18.32 5.88
C SER A 402 9.99 19.35 5.88
N GLU A 403 10.58 19.61 7.04
CA GLU A 403 11.77 20.48 7.17
C GLU A 403 12.99 19.90 6.45
N GLN A 404 13.21 18.57 6.52
CA GLN A 404 14.32 17.92 5.82
C GLN A 404 14.27 18.08 4.31
N VAL A 405 13.06 18.10 3.73
CA VAL A 405 12.84 18.37 2.31
C VAL A 405 13.29 19.79 1.93
N GLN A 406 13.22 20.76 2.85
CA GLN A 406 13.64 22.14 2.59
C GLN A 406 15.16 22.37 2.64
N HIS A 407 15.94 21.39 3.07
CA HIS A 407 17.39 21.49 3.17
C HIS A 407 18.13 20.73 2.05
N HIS A 408 19.48 20.82 2.04
CA HIS A 408 20.38 20.12 1.12
C HIS A 408 20.25 18.57 1.12
N ARG A 409 19.34 18.00 1.93
CA ARG A 409 19.12 16.55 2.10
C ARG A 409 17.80 16.07 1.50
N VAL A 410 17.21 16.85 0.58
CA VAL A 410 15.85 16.70 0.01
C VAL A 410 15.46 15.28 -0.42
N LEU A 411 16.42 14.40 -0.77
CA LEU A 411 16.17 12.98 -1.09
C LEU A 411 17.18 11.99 -0.46
N ARG A 412 18.02 12.42 0.49
CA ARG A 412 19.10 11.59 1.06
C ARG A 412 18.58 10.41 1.92
N HIS A 413 17.28 10.41 2.23
CA HIS A 413 16.60 9.34 2.97
C HIS A 413 16.08 8.18 2.09
N LEU A 414 16.24 8.27 0.77
CA LEU A 414 15.76 7.29 -0.19
C LEU A 414 16.81 6.21 -0.51
N GLY A 415 17.01 5.28 0.43
CA GLY A 415 17.81 4.07 0.17
C GLY A 415 17.15 3.23 -0.93
N GLY A 416 17.59 3.43 -2.18
CA GLY A 416 17.02 2.78 -3.37
C GLY A 416 16.56 3.72 -4.48
N THR A 417 16.74 5.03 -4.34
CA THR A 417 16.53 6.01 -5.43
C THR A 417 17.88 6.44 -6.00
N LEU A 418 18.02 6.33 -7.32
CA LEU A 418 19.11 6.90 -8.09
C LEU A 418 18.79 8.37 -8.38
N LEU A 419 19.68 9.28 -7.98
CA LEU A 419 19.59 10.68 -8.35
C LEU A 419 20.41 10.89 -9.63
N ILE A 420 19.71 11.16 -10.74
CA ILE A 420 20.36 11.43 -12.04
C ILE A 420 21.06 12.79 -11.99
N LYS A 421 20.44 13.78 -11.37
CA LYS A 421 21.04 15.09 -11.08
C LYS A 421 21.07 15.35 -9.58
N ARG A 422 22.17 15.93 -9.10
CA ARG A 422 22.48 16.04 -7.66
C ARG A 422 22.21 17.42 -7.04
N SER A 423 21.67 18.40 -7.77
CA SER A 423 21.36 19.73 -7.19
C SER A 423 20.14 19.65 -6.27
N PRO A 424 20.28 19.94 -4.96
CA PRO A 424 19.13 20.00 -4.05
C PRO A 424 18.11 21.09 -4.43
N GLU A 425 18.53 22.16 -5.10
CA GLU A 425 17.68 23.25 -5.57
C GLU A 425 16.73 22.75 -6.66
N GLN A 426 17.27 22.10 -7.70
CA GLN A 426 16.48 21.53 -8.80
C GLN A 426 15.49 20.47 -8.31
N LEU A 427 15.90 19.65 -7.33
CA LEU A 427 15.02 18.65 -6.72
C LEU A 427 13.87 19.29 -5.94
N ARG A 428 14.14 20.36 -5.18
CA ARG A 428 13.09 21.11 -4.45
C ARG A 428 12.10 21.75 -5.41
N GLU A 429 12.59 22.37 -6.48
CA GLU A 429 11.74 22.96 -7.52
C GLU A 429 10.87 21.89 -8.22
N ALA A 430 11.44 20.73 -8.53
CA ALA A 430 10.69 19.62 -9.13
C ALA A 430 9.59 19.06 -8.20
N LEU A 431 9.82 19.08 -6.88
CA LEU A 431 8.85 18.63 -5.88
C LEU A 431 7.64 19.57 -5.73
N SER A 432 7.82 20.88 -5.98
CA SER A 432 6.77 21.89 -5.95
C SER A 432 6.16 22.18 -7.32
N SER A 433 6.76 21.66 -8.40
CA SER A 433 6.32 21.90 -9.77
C SER A 433 4.88 21.44 -10.06
N GLN A 434 4.20 22.19 -10.93
CA GLN A 434 2.92 21.80 -11.55
C GLN A 434 3.10 20.81 -12.71
N HIS A 435 4.34 20.44 -13.01
CA HIS A 435 4.70 19.41 -13.98
C HIS A 435 5.31 18.21 -13.25
N PRO A 436 4.49 17.30 -12.70
CA PRO A 436 4.94 16.24 -11.80
C PRO A 436 5.96 15.28 -12.43
N GLY A 437 6.03 15.23 -13.77
CA GLY A 437 7.03 14.45 -14.50
C GLY A 437 8.47 14.92 -14.31
N ILE A 438 8.72 16.19 -13.99
CA ILE A 438 10.08 16.73 -13.79
C ILE A 438 10.80 15.97 -12.68
N LEU A 439 10.11 15.71 -11.56
CA LEU A 439 10.68 14.93 -10.45
C LEU A 439 11.19 13.56 -10.90
N LEU A 440 10.43 12.91 -11.79
CA LEU A 440 10.72 11.55 -12.25
C LEU A 440 11.88 11.49 -13.26
N GLN A 441 12.29 12.63 -13.82
CA GLN A 441 13.50 12.76 -14.65
C GLN A 441 14.76 13.00 -13.79
N LEU A 442 14.59 13.48 -12.55
CA LEU A 442 15.71 13.78 -11.64
C LEU A 442 15.96 12.66 -10.63
N ALA A 443 14.92 11.90 -10.28
CA ALA A 443 14.96 10.85 -9.27
C ALA A 443 14.24 9.58 -9.75
N GLU A 444 14.96 8.46 -9.74
CA GLU A 444 14.48 7.20 -10.30
C GLU A 444 14.68 6.02 -9.34
N LYS A 445 13.79 5.02 -9.42
CA LYS A 445 13.92 3.81 -8.61
C LYS A 445 14.51 2.69 -9.48
N HIS A 446 15.72 2.25 -9.17
CA HIS A 446 16.38 1.11 -9.83
C HIS A 446 15.82 -0.26 -9.40
N SER A 447 14.55 -0.33 -9.02
CA SER A 447 13.92 -1.58 -8.57
C SER A 447 13.78 -2.56 -9.73
N GLY A 448 14.26 -3.78 -9.51
CA GLY A 448 14.11 -4.90 -10.44
C GLY A 448 12.74 -5.58 -10.43
N ASP A 449 11.79 -5.09 -9.63
CA ASP A 449 10.52 -5.77 -9.39
C ASP A 449 9.74 -5.98 -10.70
N TYR A 450 9.29 -7.20 -10.97
CA TYR A 450 8.52 -7.58 -12.17
C TYR A 450 9.24 -7.39 -13.52
N LEU A 451 10.57 -7.30 -13.50
CA LEU A 451 11.36 -7.46 -14.72
C LEU A 451 11.38 -8.94 -15.13
N PRO A 452 11.22 -9.28 -16.42
CA PRO A 452 11.41 -10.63 -16.90
C PRO A 452 12.88 -11.02 -16.79
N VAL A 453 13.19 -12.06 -16.03
CA VAL A 453 14.53 -12.58 -15.78
C VAL A 453 14.71 -13.97 -16.37
N LYS A 454 15.90 -14.28 -16.87
CA LYS A 454 16.23 -15.65 -17.26
C LYS A 454 16.47 -16.49 -15.98
N HIS A 455 15.93 -17.71 -15.93
CA HIS A 455 15.96 -18.60 -14.74
C HIS A 455 17.37 -19.01 -14.26
N THR A 456 18.44 -18.69 -14.99
CA THR A 456 19.80 -19.22 -14.81
C THR A 456 20.76 -18.29 -14.06
N SER A 457 20.28 -17.44 -13.16
CA SER A 457 21.19 -16.61 -12.35
C SER A 457 21.76 -17.40 -11.17
N LYS A 458 23.06 -17.70 -11.23
CA LYS A 458 23.85 -18.13 -10.06
C LYS A 458 23.85 -17.00 -9.02
N LYS A 459 23.80 -17.36 -7.72
CA LYS A 459 24.10 -16.43 -6.62
C LYS A 459 25.44 -15.73 -6.90
N GLY A 460 25.44 -14.40 -7.01
CA GLY A 460 26.62 -13.59 -7.32
C GLY A 460 26.62 -12.84 -8.67
N THR A 461 25.62 -13.07 -9.53
CA THR A 461 25.37 -12.26 -10.75
C THR A 461 24.74 -10.90 -10.41
N ASN A 462 24.93 -9.88 -11.27
CA ASN A 462 24.35 -8.54 -11.10
C ASN A 462 22.84 -8.63 -10.84
N SER A 463 22.37 -7.99 -9.76
CA SER A 463 20.95 -8.01 -9.40
C SER A 463 20.09 -7.44 -10.54
N PRO A 464 18.83 -7.89 -10.73
CA PRO A 464 17.94 -7.33 -11.75
C PRO A 464 17.79 -5.80 -11.65
N GLY A 465 17.87 -5.24 -10.45
CA GLY A 465 17.87 -3.78 -10.24
C GLY A 465 19.13 -3.10 -10.77
N ASN A 466 20.31 -3.67 -10.52
CA ASN A 466 21.57 -3.14 -11.04
C ASN A 466 21.62 -3.20 -12.57
N LEU A 467 21.10 -4.28 -13.16
CA LEU A 467 21.00 -4.41 -14.62
C LEU A 467 20.02 -3.40 -15.20
N TYR A 468 18.91 -3.12 -14.51
CA TYR A 468 17.95 -2.10 -14.93
C TYR A 468 18.57 -0.70 -14.93
N GLU A 469 19.33 -0.38 -13.87
CA GLU A 469 20.10 0.86 -13.80
C GLU A 469 21.07 1.00 -14.98
N GLN A 470 21.89 -0.01 -15.24
CA GLN A 470 22.91 0.02 -16.29
C GLN A 470 22.32 0.05 -17.70
N GLN A 471 21.30 -0.76 -17.98
CA GLN A 471 20.82 -1.00 -19.34
C GLN A 471 19.67 -0.07 -19.74
N ILE A 472 18.85 0.36 -18.77
CA ILE A 472 17.67 1.18 -19.02
C ILE A 472 17.93 2.61 -18.59
N LEU A 473 18.25 2.85 -17.32
CA LEU A 473 18.33 4.21 -16.78
C LEU A 473 19.49 5.01 -17.38
N TRP A 474 20.71 4.47 -17.35
CA TRP A 474 21.87 5.15 -17.97
C TRP A 474 21.80 5.20 -19.48
N GLY A 475 21.18 4.18 -20.09
CA GLY A 475 20.97 4.09 -21.53
C GLY A 475 19.98 5.14 -22.06
N HIS A 476 18.95 5.48 -21.27
CA HIS A 476 17.83 6.33 -21.69
C HIS A 476 18.25 7.63 -22.38
N GLN A 477 19.29 8.31 -21.87
CA GLN A 477 19.75 9.60 -22.40
C GLN A 477 20.27 9.56 -23.85
N PHE A 478 20.65 8.37 -24.35
CA PHE A 478 21.17 8.21 -25.72
C PHE A 478 20.09 7.95 -26.77
N TYR A 479 18.83 7.87 -26.35
CA TYR A 479 17.69 7.53 -27.20
C TYR A 479 16.60 8.59 -27.08
N LYS A 480 15.85 8.80 -28.16
CA LYS A 480 14.65 9.61 -28.17
C LYS A 480 13.42 8.71 -28.07
N PHE A 481 12.54 9.00 -27.12
CA PHE A 481 11.32 8.22 -26.90
C PHE A 481 10.09 9.02 -27.31
N THR A 482 9.22 8.39 -28.10
CA THR A 482 7.94 8.97 -28.51
C THR A 482 6.82 8.00 -28.18
N VAL A 483 5.84 8.44 -27.40
CA VAL A 483 4.64 7.62 -27.14
C VAL A 483 3.66 7.81 -28.28
N LEU A 484 3.34 6.71 -28.97
CA LEU A 484 2.41 6.68 -30.10
C LEU A 484 1.03 6.16 -29.66
N SER A 485 0.02 6.39 -30.50
CA SER A 485 -1.33 5.88 -30.28
C SER A 485 -1.38 4.34 -30.22
N GLY A 486 -2.34 3.83 -29.44
CA GLY A 486 -2.59 2.39 -29.30
C GLY A 486 -1.56 1.69 -28.40
N GLY A 487 -1.06 2.40 -27.38
CA GLY A 487 -0.12 1.86 -26.41
C GLY A 487 1.28 1.54 -26.95
N ARG A 488 1.64 2.10 -28.11
CA ARG A 488 2.93 1.90 -28.76
C ARG A 488 3.98 2.88 -28.23
N LEU A 489 5.21 2.41 -28.11
CA LEU A 489 6.36 3.21 -27.73
C LEU A 489 7.42 3.14 -28.83
N GLU A 490 7.76 4.28 -29.40
CA GLU A 490 8.85 4.43 -30.36
C GLU A 490 10.13 4.86 -29.65
N VAL A 491 11.24 4.23 -30.02
CA VAL A 491 12.59 4.53 -29.55
C VAL A 491 13.49 4.76 -30.75
N GLN A 492 14.09 5.94 -30.85
CA GLN A 492 14.92 6.36 -31.97
C GLN A 492 16.35 6.64 -31.51
N TRP A 493 17.33 6.18 -32.30
CA TRP A 493 18.75 6.49 -32.09
C TRP A 493 19.50 6.61 -33.41
N ARG A 494 20.65 7.27 -33.39
CA ARG A 494 21.56 7.34 -34.52
C ARG A 494 22.75 6.40 -34.29
N ALA A 495 23.05 5.55 -35.26
CA ALA A 495 24.21 4.68 -35.25
C ALA A 495 25.19 5.07 -36.36
N THR A 496 26.48 5.06 -36.06
CA THR A 496 27.56 5.36 -37.02
C THR A 496 28.02 4.11 -37.76
N THR A 497 27.83 2.93 -37.16
CA THR A 497 28.20 1.62 -37.68
C THR A 497 27.07 0.60 -37.45
N GLN A 498 27.12 -0.51 -38.18
CA GLN A 498 26.20 -1.63 -38.02
C GLN A 498 26.69 -2.53 -36.89
N LEU A 499 26.17 -2.30 -35.68
CA LEU A 499 26.52 -3.04 -34.47
C LEU A 499 25.25 -3.43 -33.70
N GLN A 500 25.41 -4.31 -32.72
CA GLN A 500 24.32 -4.63 -31.80
C GLN A 500 24.18 -3.56 -30.74
N TYR A 501 22.96 -3.09 -30.52
CA TYR A 501 22.60 -2.15 -29.46
C TYR A 501 21.62 -2.79 -28.49
N VAL A 502 21.87 -2.59 -27.20
CA VAL A 502 20.88 -2.84 -26.14
C VAL A 502 19.96 -1.63 -26.10
N ILE A 503 18.70 -1.83 -26.46
CA ILE A 503 17.72 -0.74 -26.45
C ILE A 503 17.13 -0.63 -25.04
N PRO A 504 17.04 0.58 -24.45
CA PRO A 504 16.60 0.81 -23.07
C PRO A 504 15.08 0.66 -22.88
N VAL A 505 14.53 -0.48 -23.30
CA VAL A 505 13.15 -0.89 -23.05
C VAL A 505 13.09 -2.33 -22.57
N VAL A 506 12.01 -2.71 -21.90
CA VAL A 506 11.81 -4.05 -21.36
C VAL A 506 10.81 -4.80 -22.24
N THR A 507 11.17 -6.01 -22.68
CA THR A 507 10.26 -6.88 -23.42
C THR A 507 9.75 -8.02 -22.55
N TYR A 508 8.48 -8.32 -22.71
CA TYR A 508 7.78 -9.46 -22.12
C TYR A 508 7.50 -10.49 -23.22
N TYR A 509 6.95 -11.66 -22.84
CA TYR A 509 6.54 -12.68 -23.79
C TYR A 509 5.64 -12.08 -24.87
N ASP A 510 4.54 -11.42 -24.49
CA ASP A 510 3.59 -10.84 -25.46
C ASP A 510 4.04 -9.50 -26.06
N SER A 511 5.31 -9.11 -25.89
CA SER A 511 5.85 -7.92 -26.56
C SER A 511 6.16 -8.21 -28.03
N SER A 512 5.70 -7.31 -28.89
CA SER A 512 6.04 -7.23 -30.31
C SER A 512 7.00 -6.06 -30.55
N LEU A 513 7.98 -6.28 -31.43
CA LEU A 513 8.98 -5.28 -31.82
C LEU A 513 8.92 -5.05 -33.33
N THR A 514 8.95 -3.79 -33.74
CA THR A 514 9.10 -3.40 -35.16
C THR A 514 10.31 -2.51 -35.30
N LEU A 515 11.33 -2.97 -36.02
CA LEU A 515 12.58 -2.24 -36.24
C LEU A 515 12.62 -1.75 -37.69
N ASN A 516 12.76 -0.43 -37.88
CA ASN A 516 12.86 0.21 -39.19
C ASN A 516 11.73 -0.24 -40.14
N GLY A 517 10.49 -0.29 -39.62
CA GLY A 517 9.29 -0.70 -40.36
C GLY A 517 9.06 -2.22 -40.45
N LYS A 518 10.03 -3.06 -40.07
CA LYS A 518 9.90 -4.53 -40.12
C LYS A 518 9.63 -5.13 -38.75
N THR A 519 8.51 -5.84 -38.62
CA THR A 519 8.21 -6.60 -37.39
C THR A 519 9.19 -7.76 -37.23
N LEU A 520 9.80 -7.84 -36.04
CA LEU A 520 10.80 -8.84 -35.70
C LEU A 520 10.15 -10.08 -35.08
N LYS A 521 10.49 -11.25 -35.60
CA LYS A 521 10.28 -12.54 -34.92
C LYS A 521 11.23 -12.64 -33.72
N ARG A 522 10.86 -13.41 -32.70
CA ARG A 522 11.68 -13.58 -31.47
C ARG A 522 13.09 -14.13 -31.73
N SER A 523 13.29 -14.88 -32.80
CA SER A 523 14.61 -15.39 -33.22
C SER A 523 15.50 -14.34 -33.87
N GLN A 524 14.96 -13.17 -34.23
CA GLN A 524 15.67 -12.12 -34.99
C GLN A 524 16.30 -11.04 -34.09
N TYR A 525 16.17 -11.16 -32.76
CA TYR A 525 16.80 -10.24 -31.81
C TYR A 525 17.22 -10.97 -30.54
N GLY A 526 18.32 -10.51 -29.93
CA GLY A 526 18.77 -11.00 -28.64
C GLY A 526 17.98 -10.39 -27.49
N ARG A 527 18.13 -10.97 -26.29
CA ARG A 527 17.58 -10.40 -25.05
C ARG A 527 18.60 -10.51 -23.93
N THR A 528 18.79 -9.41 -23.20
CA THR A 528 19.62 -9.39 -21.99
C THR A 528 18.98 -10.21 -20.86
N HIS A 529 19.66 -10.30 -19.71
CA HIS A 529 19.15 -11.03 -18.56
C HIS A 529 17.85 -10.42 -17.97
N ILE A 530 17.60 -9.12 -18.16
CA ILE A 530 16.34 -8.45 -17.77
C ILE A 530 15.39 -8.25 -18.98
N SER A 531 15.62 -9.01 -20.05
CA SER A 531 14.83 -8.98 -21.29
C SER A 531 14.78 -7.63 -21.99
N ALA A 532 15.84 -6.83 -21.88
CA ALA A 532 16.05 -5.70 -22.78
C ALA A 532 16.44 -6.24 -24.18
N PRO A 533 15.87 -5.73 -25.28
CA PRO A 533 16.12 -6.27 -26.60
C PRO A 533 17.49 -5.81 -27.13
N VAL A 534 18.18 -6.74 -27.78
CA VAL A 534 19.46 -6.51 -28.46
C VAL A 534 19.22 -6.64 -29.95
N VAL A 535 19.35 -5.53 -30.67
CA VAL A 535 19.03 -5.44 -32.10
C VAL A 535 20.22 -4.94 -32.90
N TRP A 536 20.30 -5.35 -34.16
CA TRP A 536 21.29 -4.83 -35.10
C TRP A 536 20.84 -3.46 -35.62
N SER A 537 21.65 -2.44 -35.41
CA SER A 537 21.42 -1.11 -35.99
C SER A 537 21.94 -1.05 -37.42
N HIS A 538 21.35 -0.19 -38.24
CA HIS A 538 21.91 0.24 -39.52
C HIS A 538 22.61 1.59 -39.35
N LYS A 539 23.58 1.90 -40.22
CA LYS A 539 24.18 3.23 -40.25
C LYS A 539 23.09 4.28 -40.53
N GLY A 540 23.02 5.33 -39.71
CA GLY A 540 21.99 6.36 -39.78
C GLY A 540 20.99 6.27 -38.64
N ILE A 541 19.76 6.75 -38.90
CA ILE A 541 18.68 6.78 -37.90
C ILE A 541 17.99 5.42 -37.87
N ASN A 542 17.87 4.85 -36.67
CA ASN A 542 17.14 3.62 -36.40
C ASN A 542 15.94 3.93 -35.53
N THR A 543 14.86 3.21 -35.77
CA THR A 543 13.60 3.36 -35.03
C THR A 543 13.07 1.99 -34.64
N LEU A 544 12.87 1.77 -33.34
CA LEU A 544 12.25 0.58 -32.77
C LEU A 544 10.90 0.93 -32.16
N ILE A 545 9.84 0.22 -32.53
CA ILE A 545 8.52 0.34 -31.92
C ILE A 545 8.25 -0.89 -31.05
N LEU A 546 8.00 -0.65 -29.77
CA LEU A 546 7.57 -1.63 -28.77
C LEU A 546 6.06 -1.55 -28.55
N LYS A 547 5.38 -2.70 -28.61
CA LYS A 547 3.97 -2.85 -28.24
C LYS A 547 3.72 -4.16 -27.51
N TYR A 548 3.07 -4.10 -26.35
CA TYR A 548 2.52 -5.26 -25.67
C TYR A 548 1.20 -5.67 -26.31
N GLN A 549 1.10 -6.93 -26.73
CA GLN A 549 -0.11 -7.50 -27.32
C GLN A 549 -0.94 -8.15 -26.23
N THR A 550 -2.04 -7.52 -25.83
CA THR A 550 -2.91 -8.10 -24.80
C THR A 550 -3.60 -9.35 -25.34
N PRO A 551 -3.50 -10.51 -24.65
CA PRO A 551 -4.22 -11.70 -25.07
C PRO A 551 -5.74 -11.49 -25.07
N ILE A 552 -6.44 -12.09 -26.04
CA ILE A 552 -7.89 -11.92 -26.23
C ILE A 552 -8.66 -12.30 -24.97
N TRP A 553 -8.31 -13.43 -24.34
CA TRP A 553 -8.99 -13.90 -23.13
C TRP A 553 -8.82 -12.95 -21.94
N VAL A 554 -7.66 -12.27 -21.84
CA VAL A 554 -7.44 -11.25 -20.80
C VAL A 554 -8.26 -10.03 -21.11
N SER A 555 -8.35 -9.63 -22.38
CA SER A 555 -9.09 -8.43 -22.81
C SER A 555 -10.57 -8.49 -22.39
N GLY A 556 -11.18 -9.67 -22.37
CA GLY A 556 -12.55 -9.85 -21.86
C GLY A 556 -12.69 -9.75 -20.32
N LEU A 557 -11.58 -9.72 -19.58
CA LEU A 557 -11.52 -9.56 -18.13
C LEU A 557 -11.11 -8.14 -17.70
N LEU A 558 -10.69 -7.29 -18.64
CA LEU A 558 -10.28 -5.89 -18.43
C LEU A 558 -11.44 -4.93 -18.62
#